data_AF-A0A4U9VVC4-F1
#
_entry.id   AF-A0A4U9VVC4-F1
#
_cell.length_a   1.000
_cell.length_b   1.000
_cell.length_c   1.000
_cell.angle_alpha   90.00
_cell.angle_beta   90.00
_cell.angle_gamma   90.00
#
_symmetry.space_group_name_H-M   'P 1'
#
loop_
_entity.id
_entity.type
_entity.pdbx_description
1 polymer ?
#
loop_
_entity_poly.entity_id
_entity_poly.type
_entity_poly.pdbx_seq_one_letter_code
_entity_poly.pdbx_strand_id
1 'polypeptide(L)'
;MNWKQNLSSIIINSGYQLSEICAWTNIEVPTLSGMKNLKHPNFTCKEFLLLKLLLKKQHTTFLNEIFGEGYFDEIKKVNYTPKLTRLGEILRDKHQFEVLPKKEVVENSKLKSSRIDYLVFQEDESIRIEEITRLELTLGAKFGYLCDLRFPDLRINSEEEYLIKLEQIKEYNREGNNRRKK
;
A
#
# COMPACT_ATOMS: atom_id res chain seq x y z
N MET A 1 10.14 15.77 7.16
CA MET A 1 10.71 14.53 6.59
C MET A 1 9.75 14.03 5.52
N ASN A 2 10.21 13.69 4.31
CA ASN A 2 9.33 13.51 3.15
C ASN A 2 9.44 12.08 2.60
N TRP A 3 8.44 11.24 2.87
CA TRP A 3 8.37 9.84 2.41
C TRP A 3 8.62 9.70 0.90
N LYS A 4 8.32 10.74 0.11
CA LYS A 4 8.60 10.76 -1.34
C LYS A 4 10.09 10.67 -1.63
N GLN A 5 10.94 11.34 -0.84
CA GLN A 5 12.40 11.32 -1.00
C GLN A 5 12.96 9.93 -0.70
N ASN A 6 12.45 9.30 0.36
CA ASN A 6 12.84 7.95 0.73
C ASN A 6 12.39 6.93 -0.33
N LEU A 7 11.13 7.01 -0.78
CA LEU A 7 10.62 6.17 -1.86
C LEU A 7 11.41 6.36 -3.16
N SER A 8 11.70 7.59 -3.55
CA SER A 8 12.54 7.89 -4.72
C SER A 8 13.92 7.23 -4.60
N SER A 9 14.57 7.37 -3.43
CA SER A 9 15.87 6.75 -3.16
C SER A 9 15.81 5.22 -3.24
N ILE A 10 14.75 4.61 -2.70
CA ILE A 10 14.51 3.16 -2.79
C ILE A 10 14.38 2.72 -4.25
N ILE A 11 13.60 3.44 -5.07
CA ILE A 11 13.43 3.11 -6.49
C ILE A 11 14.75 3.25 -7.26
N ILE A 12 15.50 4.34 -7.03
CA ILE A 12 16.80 4.60 -7.69
C ILE A 12 17.83 3.52 -7.32
N ASN A 13 17.88 3.13 -6.05
CA ASN A 13 18.88 2.21 -5.52
C ASN A 13 18.40 0.74 -5.52
N SER A 14 17.26 0.45 -6.16
CA SER A 14 16.66 -0.90 -6.19
C SER A 14 17.50 -1.93 -6.95
N GLY A 15 18.43 -1.48 -7.80
CA GLY A 15 19.17 -2.34 -8.73
C GLY A 15 18.40 -2.69 -10.01
N TYR A 16 17.16 -2.22 -10.16
CA TYR A 16 16.31 -2.49 -11.32
C TYR A 16 16.05 -1.22 -12.13
N GLN A 17 15.93 -1.37 -13.45
CA GLN A 17 15.36 -0.34 -14.30
C GLN A 17 13.85 -0.23 -14.09
N LEU A 18 13.25 0.92 -14.37
CA LEU A 18 11.80 1.12 -14.19
C LEU A 18 10.97 0.13 -15.04
N SER A 19 11.45 -0.24 -16.22
CA SER A 19 10.83 -1.28 -17.05
C SER A 19 10.86 -2.65 -16.40
N GLU A 20 11.91 -2.97 -15.66
CA GLU A 20 12.04 -4.25 -14.95
C GLU A 20 11.15 -4.27 -13.72
N ILE A 21 11.10 -3.18 -12.95
CA ILE A 21 10.16 -3.04 -11.84
C ILE A 21 8.73 -3.18 -12.36
N CYS A 22 8.38 -2.50 -13.46
CA CYS A 22 7.07 -2.63 -14.12
C CYS A 22 6.78 -4.08 -14.54
N ALA A 23 7.75 -4.75 -15.16
CA ALA A 23 7.59 -6.13 -15.61
C ALA A 23 7.41 -7.12 -14.45
N TRP A 24 8.08 -6.92 -13.31
CA TRP A 24 7.90 -7.78 -12.13
C TRP A 24 6.62 -7.47 -11.35
N THR A 25 6.25 -6.20 -11.22
CA THR A 25 5.21 -5.76 -10.27
C THR A 25 3.90 -5.39 -10.92
N ASN A 26 3.87 -5.20 -12.23
CA ASN A 26 2.76 -4.60 -12.97
C ASN A 26 2.48 -3.13 -12.61
N ILE A 27 3.32 -2.46 -11.82
CA ILE A 27 3.22 -1.00 -11.59
C ILE A 27 3.66 -0.29 -12.87
N GLU A 28 2.80 0.56 -13.42
CA GLU A 28 3.08 1.23 -14.69
C GLU A 28 4.34 2.11 -14.64
N VAL A 29 5.09 2.15 -15.74
CA VAL A 29 6.31 2.96 -15.86
C VAL A 29 6.08 4.46 -15.56
N PRO A 30 4.98 5.12 -15.99
CA PRO A 30 4.69 6.50 -15.62
C PRO A 30 4.56 6.68 -14.10
N THR A 31 3.90 5.75 -13.42
CA THR A 31 3.75 5.74 -11.96
C THR A 31 5.11 5.61 -11.27
N LEU A 32 5.93 4.65 -11.69
CA LEU A 32 7.29 4.46 -11.17
C LEU A 32 8.19 5.68 -11.44
N SER A 33 8.04 6.32 -12.61
CA SER A 33 8.71 7.57 -12.93
C SER A 33 8.25 8.71 -12.01
N GLY A 34 6.96 8.77 -11.70
CA GLY A 34 6.40 9.68 -10.70
C GLY A 34 7.01 9.47 -9.32
N MET A 35 7.14 8.22 -8.87
CA MET A 35 7.78 7.85 -7.60
C MET A 35 9.24 8.28 -7.57
N LYS A 36 10.00 7.91 -8.61
CA LYS A 36 11.42 8.29 -8.77
C LYS A 36 11.62 9.79 -8.74
N ASN A 37 10.73 10.57 -9.35
CA ASN A 37 10.86 12.02 -9.49
C ASN A 37 10.11 12.83 -8.41
N LEU A 38 9.70 12.21 -7.30
CA LEU A 38 8.98 12.87 -6.19
C LEU A 38 7.61 13.45 -6.57
N LYS A 39 7.08 13.09 -7.74
CA LYS A 39 5.79 13.58 -8.27
C LYS A 39 4.62 12.66 -7.93
N HIS A 40 4.88 11.48 -7.36
CA HIS A 40 3.82 10.54 -7.00
C HIS A 40 2.91 11.16 -5.92
N PRO A 41 1.60 11.29 -6.15
CA PRO A 41 0.71 11.99 -5.23
C PRO A 41 0.49 11.20 -3.94
N ASN A 42 0.24 9.89 -4.07
CA ASN A 42 -0.20 9.01 -3.00
C ASN A 42 0.48 7.66 -3.16
N PHE A 43 1.04 7.10 -2.08
CA PHE A 43 1.60 5.77 -2.11
C PHE A 43 0.59 4.73 -1.62
N THR A 44 0.10 3.89 -2.52
CA THR A 44 -0.99 2.95 -2.24
C THR A 44 -0.48 1.70 -1.53
N CYS A 45 -1.39 0.96 -0.88
CA CYS A 45 -1.07 -0.32 -0.27
C CYS A 45 -0.59 -1.33 -1.30
N LYS A 46 -1.23 -1.39 -2.47
CA LYS A 46 -0.87 -2.30 -3.57
C LYS A 46 0.55 -2.02 -4.06
N GLU A 47 0.88 -0.76 -4.32
CA GLU A 47 2.24 -0.34 -4.70
C GLU A 47 3.26 -0.69 -3.62
N PHE A 48 2.96 -0.41 -2.34
CA PHE A 48 3.82 -0.75 -1.22
C PHE A 48 4.08 -2.26 -1.13
N LEU A 49 3.04 -3.09 -1.19
CA LEU A 49 3.16 -4.53 -1.07
C LEU A 49 3.93 -5.15 -2.25
N LEU A 50 3.69 -4.67 -3.47
CA LEU A 50 4.43 -5.14 -4.65
C LEU A 50 5.91 -4.78 -4.59
N LEU A 51 6.25 -3.56 -4.17
CA LEU A 51 7.65 -3.16 -3.98
C LEU A 51 8.31 -3.91 -2.82
N LYS A 52 7.58 -4.13 -1.72
CA LYS A 52 8.02 -4.96 -0.59
C LYS A 52 8.39 -6.37 -1.06
N LEU A 53 7.54 -7.00 -1.88
CA LEU A 53 7.76 -8.33 -2.42
C LEU A 53 8.98 -8.36 -3.37
N LEU A 54 9.05 -7.43 -4.33
CA LEU A 54 10.17 -7.33 -5.27
C LEU A 54 11.51 -7.16 -4.55
N LEU A 55 11.54 -6.28 -3.54
CA LEU A 55 12.75 -5.96 -2.77
C LEU A 55 13.01 -6.93 -1.61
N LYS A 56 12.16 -7.95 -1.43
CA LYS A 56 12.24 -8.97 -0.37
C LYS A 56 12.37 -8.36 1.04
N LYS A 57 11.62 -7.29 1.30
CA LYS A 57 11.65 -6.57 2.57
C LYS A 57 10.59 -7.07 3.55
N GLN A 58 10.90 -7.00 4.84
CA GLN A 58 9.90 -7.19 5.90
C GLN A 58 8.99 -5.95 5.99
N HIS A 59 7.72 -6.16 6.35
CA HIS A 59 6.69 -5.11 6.32
C HIS A 59 7.09 -3.89 7.16
N THR A 60 7.42 -4.10 8.44
CA THR A 60 7.79 -3.02 9.37
C THR A 60 9.09 -2.33 8.96
N THR A 61 10.11 -3.09 8.55
CA THR A 61 11.38 -2.51 8.08
C THR A 61 11.15 -1.62 6.87
N PHE A 62 10.31 -2.05 5.92
CA PHE A 62 10.03 -1.26 4.73
C PHE A 62 9.22 0.00 5.05
N LEU A 63 8.25 -0.08 5.97
CA LEU A 63 7.55 1.11 6.48
C LEU A 63 8.54 2.12 7.07
N ASN A 64 9.48 1.67 7.90
CA ASN A 64 10.48 2.54 8.52
C ASN A 64 11.44 3.14 7.47
N GLU A 65 11.86 2.37 6.47
CA GLU A 65 12.68 2.89 5.36
C GLU A 65 11.95 4.00 4.59
N ILE A 66 10.64 3.87 4.36
CA ILE A 66 9.84 4.84 3.59
C ILE A 66 9.44 6.04 4.42
N PHE A 67 8.86 5.84 5.59
CA PHE A 67 8.27 6.91 6.40
C PHE A 67 9.23 7.48 7.45
N GLY A 68 10.29 6.75 7.78
CA GLY A 68 11.21 7.05 8.87
C GLY A 68 10.84 6.30 10.14
N GLU A 69 11.85 5.97 10.95
CA GLU A 69 11.62 5.46 12.30
C GLU A 69 10.87 6.49 13.13
N GLY A 70 9.94 6.00 13.96
CA GLY A 70 9.11 6.83 14.82
C GLY A 70 7.98 7.62 14.13
N TYR A 71 7.82 7.49 12.79
CA TYR A 71 6.79 8.23 12.05
C TYR A 71 5.37 7.99 12.58
N PHE A 72 5.12 6.80 13.13
CA PHE A 72 3.81 6.40 13.64
C PHE A 72 3.73 6.40 15.19
N ASP A 73 4.73 6.90 15.91
CA ASP A 73 4.79 6.81 17.38
C ASP A 73 3.68 7.58 18.10
N GLU A 74 3.16 8.63 17.45
CA GLU A 74 2.04 9.41 17.95
C GLU A 74 0.69 8.70 17.86
N ILE A 75 0.61 7.58 17.13
CA ILE A 75 -0.62 6.81 16.97
C ILE A 75 -0.83 5.92 18.19
N LYS A 76 -1.87 6.23 18.95
CA LYS A 76 -2.21 5.50 20.17
C LYS A 76 -3.17 4.35 19.87
N LYS A 77 -2.93 3.21 20.50
CA LYS A 77 -3.89 2.10 20.49
C LYS A 77 -5.14 2.49 21.28
N VAL A 78 -6.30 2.18 20.71
CA VAL A 78 -7.58 2.22 21.42
C VAL A 78 -7.76 0.89 22.16
N ASN A 79 -7.93 0.97 23.48
CA ASN A 79 -8.35 -0.18 24.27
C ASN A 79 -9.86 -0.33 24.13
N TYR A 80 -10.30 -1.05 23.09
CA TYR A 80 -11.70 -1.36 22.90
C TYR A 80 -11.98 -2.85 23.14
N THR A 81 -13.12 -3.11 23.77
CA THR A 81 -13.68 -4.45 23.84
C THR A 81 -14.72 -4.56 22.72
N PRO A 82 -14.63 -5.57 21.83
CA PRO A 82 -15.61 -5.82 20.78
C PRO A 82 -17.04 -5.81 21.31
N LYS A 83 -17.81 -4.78 20.95
CA LYS A 83 -19.25 -4.75 21.19
C LYS A 83 -19.93 -5.03 19.86
N LEU A 84 -20.72 -6.09 19.81
CA LEU A 84 -21.53 -6.38 18.63
C LEU A 84 -22.79 -5.50 18.67
N THR A 85 -23.31 -5.13 17.50
CA THR A 85 -24.69 -4.64 17.39
C THR A 85 -25.65 -5.74 17.86
N ARG A 86 -26.90 -5.41 18.22
CA ARG A 86 -27.92 -6.41 18.56
C ARG A 86 -28.09 -7.50 17.49
N LEU A 87 -27.96 -7.12 16.22
CA LEU A 87 -27.99 -8.06 15.11
C LEU A 87 -26.72 -8.92 15.05
N GLY A 88 -25.55 -8.35 15.37
CA GLY A 88 -24.30 -9.08 15.53
C GLY A 88 -24.29 -10.05 16.71
N GLU A 89 -24.97 -9.73 17.82
CA GLU A 89 -25.13 -10.66 18.96
C GLU A 89 -25.85 -11.95 18.55
N ILE A 90 -26.73 -11.86 17.54
CA ILE A 90 -27.45 -12.96 16.91
C ILE A 90 -26.57 -13.63 15.83
N LEU A 91 -25.91 -12.84 15.00
CA LEU A 91 -25.07 -13.27 13.86
C LEU A 91 -23.58 -13.18 14.20
N ARG A 92 -23.15 -13.88 15.25
CA ARG A 92 -21.85 -13.73 15.94
C ARG A 92 -20.61 -13.86 15.06
N ASP A 93 -20.74 -14.39 13.84
CA ASP A 93 -19.62 -14.73 12.96
C ASP A 93 -19.23 -13.62 11.97
N LYS A 94 -19.81 -12.40 12.07
CA LYS A 94 -19.48 -11.32 11.14
C LYS A 94 -18.93 -10.06 11.83
N HIS A 95 -17.65 -9.78 11.61
CA HIS A 95 -16.96 -8.53 11.98
C HIS A 95 -17.68 -7.26 11.51
N GLN A 96 -18.51 -7.36 10.48
CA GLN A 96 -19.34 -6.24 9.98
C GLN A 96 -20.32 -5.68 11.03
N PHE A 97 -20.60 -6.42 12.10
CA PHE A 97 -21.51 -6.01 13.17
C PHE A 97 -20.80 -5.48 14.41
N GLU A 98 -19.49 -5.32 14.35
CA GLU A 98 -18.70 -4.75 15.44
C GLU A 98 -18.85 -3.24 15.51
N VAL A 99 -19.17 -2.73 16.70
CA VAL A 99 -19.30 -1.30 16.97
C VAL A 99 -17.93 -0.75 17.31
N LEU A 100 -17.30 -0.13 16.30
CA LEU A 100 -16.05 0.60 16.50
C LEU A 100 -16.30 1.84 17.38
N PRO A 101 -15.44 2.13 18.38
CA PRO A 101 -15.47 3.38 19.14
C PRO A 101 -14.99 4.54 18.27
N LYS A 102 -15.80 4.92 17.28
CA LYS A 102 -15.40 5.75 16.15
C LYS A 102 -14.76 7.08 16.54
N LYS A 103 -15.23 7.69 17.63
CA LYS A 103 -14.64 8.93 18.17
C LYS A 103 -13.17 8.73 18.55
N GLU A 104 -12.87 7.69 19.32
CA GLU A 104 -11.52 7.36 19.76
C GLU A 104 -10.64 6.93 18.60
N VAL A 105 -11.20 6.17 17.64
CA VAL A 105 -10.48 5.77 16.43
C VAL A 105 -10.11 6.99 15.59
N VAL A 106 -11.03 7.94 15.39
CA VAL A 106 -10.76 9.20 14.68
C VAL A 106 -9.65 10.00 15.36
N GLU A 107 -9.74 10.15 16.68
CA GLU A 107 -8.78 10.93 17.48
C GLU A 107 -7.37 10.32 17.41
N ASN A 108 -7.26 9.00 17.57
CA ASN A 108 -5.97 8.32 17.64
C ASN A 108 -5.35 8.01 16.27
N SER A 109 -6.15 7.63 15.26
CA SER A 109 -5.65 7.36 13.91
C SER A 109 -5.36 8.63 13.12
N LYS A 110 -5.87 9.79 13.58
CA LYS A 110 -5.82 11.07 12.86
C LYS A 110 -6.49 11.00 11.47
N LEU A 111 -7.41 10.07 11.28
CA LEU A 111 -8.21 9.94 10.06
C LEU A 111 -9.59 10.53 10.25
N LYS A 112 -10.15 11.13 9.19
CA LYS A 112 -11.53 11.62 9.21
C LYS A 112 -12.49 10.46 9.37
N SER A 113 -13.56 10.68 10.13
CA SER A 113 -14.67 9.74 10.34
C SER A 113 -15.17 9.10 9.03
N SER A 114 -15.43 9.92 8.01
CA SER A 114 -15.87 9.46 6.69
C SER A 114 -14.81 8.65 5.94
N ARG A 115 -13.53 8.93 6.17
CA ARG A 115 -12.43 8.18 5.56
C ARG A 115 -12.30 6.80 6.22
N ILE A 116 -12.53 6.69 7.53
CA ILE A 116 -12.54 5.39 8.22
C ILE A 116 -13.68 4.52 7.70
N ASP A 117 -14.90 5.07 7.57
CA ASP A 117 -16.02 4.32 6.98
C ASP A 117 -15.66 3.81 5.60
N TYR A 118 -15.08 4.67 4.77
CA TYR A 118 -14.63 4.29 3.44
C TYR A 118 -13.58 3.16 3.47
N LEU A 119 -12.57 3.26 4.34
CA LEU A 119 -11.52 2.25 4.46
C LEU A 119 -12.06 0.88 4.90
N VAL A 120 -13.09 0.87 5.75
CA VAL A 120 -13.72 -0.33 6.30
C VAL A 120 -14.72 -0.95 5.33
N PHE A 121 -15.54 -0.14 4.66
CA PHE A 121 -16.68 -0.63 3.88
C PHE A 121 -16.44 -0.71 2.37
N GLN A 122 -15.41 -0.04 1.83
CA GLN A 122 -15.15 0.00 0.39
C GLN A 122 -13.88 -0.76 0.03
N GLU A 123 -13.98 -1.64 -0.95
CA GLU A 123 -12.85 -2.32 -1.61
C GLU A 123 -12.19 -1.40 -2.66
N ASP A 124 -11.60 -0.29 -2.22
CA ASP A 124 -10.80 0.62 -3.06
C ASP A 124 -9.32 0.21 -3.16
N GLU A 125 -8.78 0.18 -4.38
CA GLU A 125 -7.35 -0.05 -4.64
C GLU A 125 -6.47 1.19 -4.39
N SER A 126 -7.06 2.39 -4.32
CA SER A 126 -6.35 3.67 -4.16
C SER A 126 -5.94 4.00 -2.72
N ILE A 127 -6.22 3.09 -1.78
CA ILE A 127 -5.99 3.31 -0.36
C ILE A 127 -4.50 3.40 -0.04
N ARG A 128 -4.15 4.43 0.73
CA ARG A 128 -2.77 4.74 1.07
C ARG A 128 -2.28 3.82 2.18
N ILE A 129 -1.04 3.34 2.04
CA ILE A 129 -0.41 2.48 3.06
C ILE A 129 -0.33 3.17 4.42
N GLU A 130 -0.09 4.49 4.43
CA GLU A 130 -0.08 5.32 5.62
C GLU A 130 -1.42 5.26 6.39
N GLU A 131 -2.55 5.29 5.67
CA GLU A 131 -3.89 5.28 6.27
C GLU A 131 -4.21 3.92 6.91
N ILE A 132 -3.87 2.82 6.21
CA ILE A 132 -4.05 1.47 6.73
C ILE A 132 -3.14 1.23 7.93
N THR A 133 -1.88 1.65 7.87
CA THR A 133 -0.93 1.49 8.97
C THR A 133 -1.42 2.20 10.25
N ARG A 134 -1.96 3.43 10.11
CA ARG A 134 -2.56 4.16 11.23
C ARG A 134 -3.77 3.44 11.83
N LEU A 135 -4.63 2.87 10.98
CA LEU A 135 -5.76 2.05 11.44
C LEU A 135 -5.29 0.79 12.17
N GLU A 136 -4.34 0.05 11.61
CA GLU A 136 -3.77 -1.16 12.24
C GLU A 136 -3.25 -0.85 13.63
N LEU A 137 -2.44 0.21 13.77
CA LEU A 137 -1.89 0.65 15.04
C LEU A 137 -2.97 1.09 16.04
N THR A 138 -3.96 1.85 15.56
CA THR A 138 -5.07 2.33 16.39
C THR A 138 -5.90 1.18 16.92
N LEU A 139 -6.12 0.13 16.11
CA LEU A 139 -6.84 -1.08 16.51
C LEU A 139 -5.95 -2.08 17.26
N GLY A 140 -4.64 -1.82 17.36
CA GLY A 140 -3.68 -2.72 17.99
C GLY A 140 -3.49 -4.04 17.23
N ALA A 141 -3.73 -4.03 15.92
CA ALA A 141 -3.44 -5.13 15.02
C ALA A 141 -1.93 -5.21 14.72
N LYS A 142 -1.48 -6.38 14.25
CA LYS A 142 -0.11 -6.54 13.75
C LYS A 142 0.06 -5.75 12.44
N PHE A 143 1.24 -5.16 12.23
CA PHE A 143 1.60 -4.51 10.97
C PHE A 143 1.37 -5.42 9.77
N GLY A 144 0.65 -4.92 8.77
CA GLY A 144 0.32 -5.63 7.54
C GLY A 144 -0.89 -6.55 7.63
N TYR A 145 -1.52 -6.72 8.80
CA TYR A 145 -2.68 -7.60 8.95
C TYR A 145 -3.85 -7.19 8.06
N LEU A 146 -4.21 -5.90 8.02
CA LEU A 146 -5.29 -5.41 7.17
C LEU A 146 -4.88 -5.42 5.69
N CYS A 147 -3.59 -5.22 5.41
CA CYS A 147 -3.07 -5.35 4.05
C CYS A 147 -3.20 -6.78 3.51
N ASP A 148 -2.81 -7.78 4.31
CA ASP A 148 -2.85 -9.19 3.92
C ASP A 148 -4.29 -9.69 3.76
N LEU A 149 -5.22 -9.25 4.62
CA LEU A 149 -6.65 -9.55 4.47
C LEU A 149 -7.25 -8.96 3.19
N ARG A 150 -6.80 -7.77 2.79
CA ARG A 150 -7.37 -7.03 1.68
C ARG A 150 -6.79 -7.43 0.32
N PHE A 151 -5.53 -7.85 0.31
CA PHE A 151 -4.80 -8.21 -0.90
C PHE A 151 -4.27 -9.66 -0.82
N PRO A 152 -5.15 -10.66 -0.60
CA PRO A 152 -4.74 -12.04 -0.34
C PRO A 152 -4.00 -12.67 -1.54
N ASP A 153 -4.40 -12.30 -2.76
CA ASP A 153 -3.85 -12.85 -4.00
C ASP A 153 -2.76 -12.00 -4.64
N LEU A 154 -2.29 -10.95 -3.95
CA LEU A 154 -1.29 -10.04 -4.50
C LEU A 154 0.07 -10.71 -4.56
N ARG A 155 0.57 -10.89 -5.78
CA ARG A 155 1.89 -11.45 -6.07
C ARG A 155 2.64 -10.61 -7.09
N ILE A 156 3.97 -10.75 -7.08
CA ILE A 156 4.78 -10.36 -8.23
C ILE A 156 4.61 -11.41 -9.34
N ASN A 157 4.91 -11.01 -10.57
CA ASN A 157 4.94 -11.91 -11.71
C ASN A 157 5.96 -13.03 -11.48
N SER A 158 5.71 -14.19 -12.08
CA SER A 158 6.70 -15.24 -12.27
C SER A 158 7.78 -14.79 -13.26
N GLU A 159 8.88 -15.53 -13.34
CA GLU A 159 9.96 -15.24 -14.29
C GLU A 159 9.47 -15.27 -15.75
N GLU A 160 8.64 -16.24 -16.11
CA GLU A 160 8.03 -16.33 -17.45
C GLU A 160 7.16 -15.11 -17.76
N GLU A 161 6.26 -14.74 -16.85
CA GLU A 161 5.40 -13.54 -16.98
C GLU A 161 6.25 -12.26 -17.07
N TYR A 162 7.32 -12.16 -16.27
CA TYR A 162 8.26 -11.04 -16.29
C TYR A 162 8.93 -10.91 -17.67
N LEU A 163 9.47 -12.00 -18.23
CA LEU A 163 10.18 -11.97 -19.51
C LEU A 163 9.25 -11.55 -20.65
N ILE A 164 8.04 -12.11 -20.69
CA ILE A 164 7.01 -11.74 -21.66
C ILE A 164 6.70 -10.25 -21.56
N LYS A 165 6.43 -9.77 -20.34
CA LYS A 165 6.05 -8.38 -20.12
C LYS A 165 7.18 -7.40 -20.41
N LEU A 166 8.42 -7.79 -20.11
CA LEU A 166 9.60 -6.99 -20.40
C LEU A 166 9.80 -6.82 -21.90
N GLU A 167 9.60 -7.88 -22.70
CA GLU A 167 9.72 -7.77 -24.17
C GLU A 167 8.63 -6.87 -24.74
N GLN A 168 7.38 -7.00 -24.29
CA GLN A 168 6.29 -6.10 -24.69
C GLN A 168 6.61 -4.62 -24.40
N ILE A 169 7.18 -4.33 -23.24
CA ILE A 169 7.60 -2.96 -22.88
C ILE A 169 8.73 -2.48 -23.82
N LYS A 170 9.69 -3.34 -24.14
CA LYS A 170 10.80 -3.00 -25.06
C LYS A 170 10.30 -2.73 -26.47
N GLU A 171 9.40 -3.56 -27.00
CA GLU A 171 8.79 -3.39 -28.31
C GLU A 171 8.01 -2.07 -28.40
N TYR A 172 7.14 -1.80 -27.41
CA TYR A 172 6.40 -0.55 -27.33
C TYR A 172 7.33 0.68 -27.36
N ASN A 173 8.44 0.63 -26.60
CA ASN A 173 9.43 1.70 -26.58
C ASN A 173 10.19 1.85 -27.92
N ARG A 174 10.52 0.74 -28.58
CA ARG A 174 11.15 0.74 -29.92
C ARG A 174 10.23 1.41 -30.94
N GLU A 175 8.95 1.03 -30.96
CA GLU A 175 7.95 1.64 -31.84
C GLU A 175 7.78 3.14 -31.57
N GLY A 176 7.66 3.53 -30.31
CA GLY A 176 7.55 4.93 -29.90
C GLY A 176 8.75 5.77 -30.37
N ASN A 177 9.96 5.23 -30.27
CA ASN A 177 11.18 5.89 -30.76
C ASN A 177 11.21 6.00 -32.29
N ASN A 178 10.76 4.98 -33.01
CA ASN A 178 10.68 5.01 -34.47
C ASN A 178 9.66 6.06 -34.96
N ARG A 179 8.53 6.23 -34.27
CA ARG A 179 7.54 7.27 -34.59
C ARG A 179 8.10 8.68 -34.40
N ARG A 180 8.96 8.92 -33.40
CA ARG A 180 9.57 10.23 -33.11
C ARG A 180 10.69 10.64 -34.06
N LYS A 181 11.25 9.68 -34.81
CA LYS A 181 12.32 9.92 -35.79
C LYS A 181 11.80 10.23 -37.19
N LYS A 182 10.50 10.02 -37.45
CA LYS A 182 9.80 10.46 -38.66
C LYS A 182 9.26 11.86 -38.46
#